data_AF-X1KL59-F1
#
_entry.id   AF-X1KL59-F1
#
_cell.length_a   1.000
_cell.length_b   1.000
_cell.length_c   1.000
_cell.angle_alpha   90.00
_cell.angle_beta   90.00
_cell.angle_gamma   90.00
#
_symmetry.space_group_name_H-M   'P 1'
#
loop_
_entity.id
_entity.type
_entity.pdbx_description
1 polymer ?
#
loop_
_entity_poly.entity_id
_entity_poly.type
_entity_poly.pdbx_seq_one_letter_code
_entity_poly.pdbx_strand_id
1 'polypeptide(L)'
;ALPAGSMIVSDIVEIVKNYDNYHNQYNCFEKKNIRDFSQTYSPYYLRIRVKDRPGVLAEIAGIFARKKVSFLSVIQKGEAGEVADIVFLTHQAKEGNVQEALKEVAILECVVKICNAIRVVEI
;
A
#
# COMPACT_ATOMS: atom_id res chain seq x y z
N ALA A 1 -32.76 7.50 10.59
CA ALA A 1 -32.45 6.35 11.45
C ALA A 1 -31.05 6.53 12.02
N LEU A 2 -30.79 6.12 13.27
CA LEU A 2 -29.46 6.18 13.92
C LEU A 2 -28.77 4.80 13.75
N PRO A 3 -27.79 4.64 12.85
CA PRO A 3 -27.22 3.31 12.53
C PRO A 3 -26.57 2.62 13.73
N ALA A 4 -25.83 3.37 14.55
CA ALA A 4 -25.26 2.85 15.78
C ALA A 4 -26.34 2.47 16.80
N GLY A 5 -27.42 3.26 16.89
CA GLY A 5 -28.55 2.99 17.79
C GLY A 5 -29.24 1.67 17.48
N SER A 6 -29.45 1.34 16.20
CA SER A 6 -30.01 0.04 15.80
C SER A 6 -29.08 -1.14 16.12
N MET A 7 -27.76 -0.98 16.02
CA MET A 7 -26.82 -2.05 16.39
C MET A 7 -26.89 -2.36 17.89
N ILE A 8 -26.90 -1.32 18.72
CA ILE A 8 -27.02 -1.47 20.18
C ILE A 8 -28.32 -2.22 20.54
N VAL A 9 -29.45 -1.84 19.94
CA VAL A 9 -30.73 -2.50 20.21
C VAL A 9 -30.71 -3.96 19.72
N SER A 10 -30.09 -4.24 18.58
CA SER A 10 -29.93 -5.61 18.06
C SER A 10 -29.15 -6.48 19.04
N ASP A 11 -28.00 -6.00 19.54
CA ASP A 11 -27.16 -6.73 20.49
C ASP A 11 -27.91 -7.02 21.79
N ILE A 12 -28.68 -6.05 22.31
CA ILE A 12 -29.51 -6.24 23.52
C ILE A 12 -30.55 -7.34 23.28
N VAL A 13 -31.25 -7.30 22.15
CA VAL A 13 -32.26 -8.31 21.82
C VAL A 13 -31.62 -9.70 21.67
N GLU A 14 -30.44 -9.79 21.08
CA GLU A 14 -29.69 -11.04 20.93
C GLU A 14 -29.25 -11.63 22.28
N ILE A 15 -28.76 -10.79 23.20
CA ILE A 15 -28.40 -11.20 24.56
C ILE A 15 -29.62 -11.73 25.31
N VAL A 16 -30.76 -11.01 25.26
CA VAL A 16 -31.98 -11.40 25.97
C VAL A 16 -32.55 -12.71 25.41
N LYS A 17 -32.55 -12.91 24.08
CA LYS A 17 -33.04 -14.16 23.46
C LYS A 17 -32.24 -15.40 23.85
N ASN A 18 -30.94 -15.24 24.12
CA ASN A 18 -30.03 -16.34 24.43
C ASN A 18 -29.64 -16.38 25.91
N TYR A 19 -30.37 -15.69 26.79
CA TYR A 19 -29.99 -15.49 28.19
C TYR A 19 -29.70 -16.80 28.94
N ASP A 20 -30.57 -17.82 28.79
CA ASP A 20 -30.42 -19.11 29.46
C ASP A 20 -29.37 -20.04 28.82
N ASN A 21 -29.00 -19.78 27.56
CA ASN A 21 -28.05 -20.58 26.77
C ASN A 21 -26.80 -19.79 26.39
N TYR A 22 -26.45 -18.75 27.17
CA TYR A 22 -25.31 -17.89 26.87
C TYR A 22 -24.00 -18.66 27.10
N HIS A 23 -23.59 -19.43 26.09
CA HIS A 23 -22.27 -20.02 26.05
C HIS A 23 -21.25 -18.94 25.72
N ASN A 24 -20.27 -18.78 26.61
CA ASN A 24 -19.17 -17.83 26.47
C ASN A 24 -18.17 -18.30 25.40
N GLN A 25 -18.62 -18.52 24.16
CA GLN A 25 -17.81 -18.98 23.03
C GLN A 25 -16.81 -17.90 22.56
N TYR A 26 -16.99 -16.65 23.01
CA TYR A 26 -16.17 -15.50 22.61
C TYR A 26 -14.84 -15.38 23.37
N ASN A 27 -14.58 -16.20 24.39
CA ASN A 27 -13.35 -16.12 25.19
C ASN A 27 -12.21 -17.02 24.67
N CYS A 28 -12.37 -17.62 23.49
CA CYS A 28 -11.33 -18.40 22.83
C CYS A 28 -10.37 -17.48 22.05
N PHE A 29 -9.65 -16.60 22.76
CA PHE A 29 -8.69 -15.72 22.12
C PHE A 29 -7.36 -16.44 21.87
N GLU A 30 -7.11 -16.79 20.61
CA GLU A 30 -5.77 -17.17 20.20
C GLU A 30 -4.85 -15.95 20.23
N LYS A 31 -3.72 -16.07 20.95
CA LYS A 31 -2.68 -15.04 20.92
C LYS A 31 -2.00 -15.03 19.56
N LYS A 32 -2.35 -14.06 18.72
CA LYS A 32 -1.69 -13.82 17.43
C LYS A 32 -0.60 -12.76 17.57
N ASN A 33 0.55 -13.01 16.95
CA ASN A 33 1.62 -12.01 16.88
C ASN A 33 1.31 -11.01 15.78
N ILE A 34 1.34 -9.72 16.12
CA ILE A 34 1.20 -8.63 15.15
C ILE A 34 2.50 -8.57 14.35
N ARG A 35 2.39 -8.66 13.02
CA ARG A 35 3.52 -8.59 12.12
C ARG A 35 3.98 -7.13 11.97
N ASP A 36 5.29 -6.92 11.93
CA ASP A 36 5.87 -5.62 11.61
C ASP A 36 5.42 -5.16 10.20
N PHE A 37 5.12 -3.87 10.06
CA PHE A 37 4.58 -3.31 8.83
C PHE A 37 5.51 -3.53 7.62
N SER A 38 6.84 -3.49 7.83
CA SER A 38 7.85 -3.75 6.79
C SER A 38 7.78 -5.16 6.19
N GLN A 39 7.15 -6.10 6.89
CA GLN A 39 6.99 -7.49 6.46
C GLN A 39 5.63 -7.74 5.79
N THR A 40 4.83 -6.69 5.59
CA THR A 40 3.59 -6.77 4.82
C THR A 40 3.86 -6.73 3.32
N TYR A 41 2.92 -7.24 2.54
CA TYR A 41 3.03 -7.28 1.09
C TYR A 41 1.81 -6.60 0.47
N SER A 42 2.05 -5.71 -0.48
CA SER A 42 1.01 -5.02 -1.23
C SER A 42 1.55 -4.59 -2.59
N PRO A 43 0.70 -4.46 -3.63
CA PRO A 43 1.03 -3.66 -4.80
C PRO A 43 1.04 -2.17 -4.45
N TYR A 44 1.78 -1.38 -5.22
CA TYR A 44 1.89 0.07 -5.02
C TYR A 44 1.64 0.83 -6.31
N TYR A 45 0.90 1.92 -6.17
CA TYR A 45 0.90 3.03 -7.10
C TYR A 45 1.97 4.03 -6.66
N LEU A 46 2.97 4.25 -7.50
CA LEU A 46 4.06 5.18 -7.26
C LEU A 46 4.03 6.24 -8.36
N ARG A 47 4.04 7.52 -7.99
CA ARG A 47 4.17 8.63 -8.93
C ARG A 47 5.42 9.41 -8.60
N ILE A 48 6.35 9.47 -9.55
CA ILE A 48 7.66 10.09 -9.39
C ILE A 48 7.83 11.15 -10.47
N ARG A 49 8.14 12.38 -10.07
CA ARG A 49 8.49 13.45 -10.99
C ARG A 49 9.99 13.44 -11.24
N VAL A 50 10.37 13.45 -12.50
CA VAL A 50 11.77 13.29 -12.95
C VAL A 50 12.13 14.31 -14.01
N LYS A 51 13.43 14.55 -14.21
CA LYS A 51 13.97 15.27 -15.37
C LYS A 51 13.72 14.45 -16.63
N ASP A 52 13.26 15.07 -17.71
CA ASP A 52 12.98 14.39 -18.98
C ASP A 52 14.27 14.25 -19.80
N ARG A 53 15.04 13.20 -19.50
CA ARG A 53 16.26 12.85 -20.23
C ARG A 53 16.35 11.34 -20.48
N PRO A 54 17.10 10.91 -21.51
CA PRO A 54 17.35 9.49 -21.74
C PRO A 54 17.96 8.80 -20.51
N GLY A 55 17.56 7.55 -20.27
CA GLY A 55 18.10 6.68 -19.21
C GLY A 55 17.40 6.76 -17.86
N VAL A 56 16.57 7.77 -17.59
CA VAL A 56 15.92 7.97 -16.27
C VAL A 56 15.05 6.77 -15.85
N LEU A 57 14.25 6.24 -16.78
CA LEU A 57 13.45 5.06 -16.50
C LEU A 57 14.32 3.84 -16.16
N ALA A 58 15.46 3.66 -16.84
CA ALA A 58 16.37 2.55 -16.59
C ALA A 58 17.08 2.68 -15.23
N GLU A 59 17.50 3.90 -14.84
CA GLU A 59 18.08 4.18 -13.52
C GLU A 59 17.10 3.81 -12.39
N ILE A 60 15.85 4.27 -12.50
CA ILE A 60 14.82 3.98 -11.50
C ILE A 60 14.46 2.49 -11.49
N ALA A 61 14.21 1.90 -12.66
CA ALA A 61 13.89 0.48 -12.76
C ALA A 61 15.00 -0.42 -12.21
N GLY A 62 16.27 -0.05 -12.42
CA GLY A 62 17.42 -0.74 -11.86
C GLY A 62 17.42 -0.78 -10.33
N ILE A 63 17.04 0.31 -9.65
CA ILE A 63 16.90 0.35 -8.19
C ILE A 63 15.82 -0.62 -7.72
N PHE A 64 14.61 -0.52 -8.29
CA PHE A 64 13.49 -1.39 -7.91
C PHE A 64 13.81 -2.86 -8.16
N ALA A 65 14.47 -3.19 -9.28
CA ALA A 65 14.92 -4.55 -9.59
C ALA A 65 15.89 -5.09 -8.53
N ARG A 66 16.90 -4.31 -8.09
CA ARG A 66 17.82 -4.72 -7.00
C ARG A 66 17.11 -4.98 -5.69
N LYS A 67 16.01 -4.27 -5.41
CA LYS A 67 15.13 -4.48 -4.24
C LYS A 67 14.07 -5.55 -4.45
N LYS A 68 14.11 -6.30 -5.57
CA LYS A 68 13.14 -7.37 -5.90
C LYS A 68 11.70 -6.86 -5.97
N VAL A 69 11.50 -5.63 -6.48
CA VAL A 69 10.18 -5.04 -6.74
C VAL A 69 9.95 -5.06 -8.25
N SER A 70 8.91 -5.77 -8.68
CA SER A 70 8.54 -5.87 -10.09
C SER A 70 7.39 -4.92 -10.44
N PHE A 71 7.38 -4.41 -11.67
CA PHE A 71 6.33 -3.53 -12.18
C PHE A 71 5.26 -4.33 -12.93
N LEU A 72 4.00 -4.07 -12.59
CA LEU A 72 2.84 -4.50 -13.36
C LEU A 72 2.63 -3.59 -14.57
N SER A 73 2.77 -2.28 -14.38
CA SER A 73 2.67 -1.31 -15.48
C SER A 73 3.49 -0.06 -15.20
N VAL A 74 3.90 0.61 -16.27
CA VAL A 74 4.63 1.88 -16.22
C VAL A 74 4.00 2.82 -17.24
N ILE A 75 3.70 4.05 -16.81
CA ILE A 75 3.14 5.10 -17.66
C ILE A 75 3.95 6.37 -17.43
N GLN A 76 4.59 6.88 -18.48
CA GLN A 76 5.17 8.22 -18.47
C GLN A 76 4.13 9.21 -19.00
N LYS A 77 3.78 10.20 -18.17
CA LYS A 77 2.86 11.29 -18.52
C LYS A 77 3.63 12.60 -18.57
N GLY A 78 3.47 13.32 -19.67
CA GLY A 78 4.08 14.64 -19.88
C GLY A 78 3.95 15.05 -21.35
N GLU A 79 4.03 16.36 -21.59
CA GLU A 79 4.33 16.92 -22.90
C GLU A 79 5.86 17.11 -23.00
N ALA A 80 6.41 17.27 -24.21
CA ALA A 80 7.84 17.53 -24.38
C ALA A 80 8.26 18.75 -23.54
N GLY A 81 9.17 18.54 -22.59
CA GLY A 81 9.58 19.56 -21.62
C GLY A 81 10.79 19.10 -20.80
N GLU A 82 11.16 19.86 -19.76
CA GLU A 82 12.31 19.52 -18.92
C GLU A 82 12.03 18.46 -17.86
N VAL A 83 10.74 18.20 -17.57
CA VAL A 83 10.31 17.26 -16.53
C VAL A 83 9.12 16.42 -16.99
N ALA A 84 9.06 15.18 -16.52
CA ALA A 84 7.96 14.25 -16.76
C ALA A 84 7.53 13.57 -15.45
N ASP A 85 6.28 13.10 -15.39
CA ASP A 85 5.80 12.26 -14.30
C ASP A 85 5.82 10.79 -14.77
N ILE A 86 6.56 9.93 -14.09
CA ILE A 86 6.51 8.49 -14.29
C ILE A 86 5.65 7.86 -13.21
N VAL A 87 4.64 7.12 -13.63
CA VAL A 87 3.76 6.34 -12.77
C VAL A 87 4.12 4.88 -12.90
N PHE A 88 4.43 4.25 -11.77
CA PHE A 88 4.66 2.81 -11.67
C PHE A 88 3.52 2.18 -10.89
N LEU A 89 2.98 1.09 -11.42
CA LEU A 89 2.16 0.16 -10.67
C LEU A 89 3.00 -1.10 -10.44
N THR A 90 3.20 -1.50 -9.19
CA THR A 90 3.98 -2.70 -8.87
C THR A 90 3.10 -3.95 -8.84
N HIS A 91 3.70 -5.13 -8.94
CA HIS A 91 3.09 -6.35 -8.40
C HIS A 91 3.12 -6.33 -6.86
N GLN A 92 2.61 -7.38 -6.22
CA GLN A 92 2.81 -7.64 -4.79
C GLN A 92 4.29 -7.51 -4.43
N ALA A 93 4.60 -6.56 -3.54
CA ALA A 93 5.95 -6.26 -3.11
C ALA A 93 5.99 -6.12 -1.58
N LYS A 94 7.13 -6.51 -0.98
CA LYS A 94 7.36 -6.35 0.45
C LYS A 94 7.51 -4.86 0.79
N GLU A 95 6.77 -4.37 1.77
CA GLU A 95 6.78 -2.96 2.19
C GLU A 95 8.20 -2.45 2.45
N GLY A 96 9.01 -3.21 3.21
CA GLY A 96 10.40 -2.84 3.48
C GLY A 96 11.25 -2.64 2.21
N ASN A 97 11.06 -3.49 1.20
CA ASN A 97 11.79 -3.40 -0.06
C ASN A 97 11.37 -2.17 -0.87
N VAL A 98 10.07 -1.86 -0.89
CA VAL A 98 9.54 -0.66 -1.57
C VAL A 98 10.06 0.60 -0.89
N GLN A 99 10.05 0.65 0.45
CA GLN A 99 10.57 1.79 1.20
C GLN A 99 12.08 2.00 0.97
N GLU A 100 12.87 0.93 0.95
CA GLU A 100 14.29 1.03 0.61
C GLU A 100 14.53 1.50 -0.83
N ALA A 101 13.74 0.99 -1.79
CA ALA A 101 13.82 1.43 -3.18
C ALA A 101 13.49 2.93 -3.30
N LEU A 102 12.44 3.40 -2.62
CA LEU A 102 12.05 4.81 -2.64
C LEU A 102 13.12 5.71 -2.01
N LYS A 103 13.80 5.26 -0.95
CA LYS A 103 14.94 6.00 -0.36
C LYS A 103 16.09 6.15 -1.34
N GLU A 104 16.46 5.08 -2.06
CA GLU A 104 17.51 5.13 -3.09
C GLU A 104 17.08 5.97 -4.31
N VAL A 105 15.81 5.90 -4.71
CA VAL A 105 15.27 6.72 -5.81
C VAL A 105 15.27 8.21 -5.45
N ALA A 106 14.93 8.56 -4.20
CA ALA A 106 14.82 9.95 -3.76
C ALA A 106 16.13 10.75 -3.88
N ILE A 107 17.28 10.07 -3.89
CA ILE A 107 18.60 10.71 -3.97
C ILE A 107 19.17 10.74 -5.40
N LEU A 108 18.48 10.17 -6.39
CA LEU A 108 18.91 10.25 -7.78
C LEU A 108 18.83 11.68 -8.31
N GLU A 109 19.85 12.12 -9.03
CA GLU A 109 19.90 13.47 -9.61
C GLU A 109 18.80 13.73 -10.67
N CYS A 110 18.29 12.65 -11.29
CA CYS A 110 17.18 12.73 -12.22
C CYS A 110 15.81 12.87 -11.53
N VAL A 111 15.71 12.61 -10.23
CA VAL A 111 14.45 12.66 -9.49
C VAL A 111 14.24 14.06 -8.92
N VAL A 112 13.14 14.70 -9.32
CA VAL A 112 12.74 16.01 -8.79
C VAL A 112 12.00 15.82 -7.47
N LYS A 113 11.07 14.86 -7.42
CA LYS A 113 10.37 14.45 -6.19
C LYS A 113 9.60 13.14 -6.37
N ILE A 114 9.44 12.40 -5.29
CA ILE A 114 8.44 11.34 -5.19
C ILE A 114 7.12 12.02 -4.81
N CYS A 115 6.15 12.06 -5.74
CA CYS A 115 4.88 12.73 -5.53
C CYS A 115 3.99 11.91 -4.59
N ASN A 116 3.78 10.63 -4.92
CA ASN A 116 2.85 9.75 -4.21
C ASN A 116 3.43 8.33 -4.13
N ALA A 117 3.18 7.66 -3.00
CA ALA A 117 3.37 6.22 -2.84
C ALA A 117 2.16 5.65 -2.08
N ILE A 118 1.28 4.95 -2.78
CA ILE A 118 -0.02 4.52 -2.26
C ILE A 118 -0.13 3.00 -2.45
N ARG A 119 -0.48 2.28 -1.38
CA ARG A 119 -0.79 0.85 -1.47
C ARG A 119 -2.08 0.65 -2.26
N VAL A 120 -2.05 -0.26 -3.21
CA VAL A 120 -3.24 -0.69 -3.96
C VAL A 120 -3.79 -1.92 -3.27
N VAL A 121 -5.07 -1.90 -2.96
CA VAL A 121 -5.79 -3.00 -2.33
C VAL A 121 -6.90 -3.40 -3.30
N GLU A 122 -6.87 -4.66 -3.73
CA GLU A 122 -8.03 -5.24 -4.41
C GLU A 122 -9.10 -5.48 -3.35
N ILE A 123 -10.30 -4.95 -3.60
CA ILE A 123 -11.47 -5.03 -2.73
C ILE A 123 -12.42 -6.07 -3.29
#